data_AF-A0A9P0PFQ6-F1
#
_entry.id   AF-A0A9P0PFQ6-F1
#
_cell.length_a   1.000
_cell.length_b   1.000
_cell.length_c   1.000
_cell.angle_alpha   90.00
_cell.angle_beta   90.00
_cell.angle_gamma   90.00
#
_symmetry.space_group_name_H-M   'P 1'
#
loop_
_entity.id
_entity.type
_entity.pdbx_description
1 polymer ?
#
loop_
_entity_poly.entity_id
_entity_poly.type
_entity_poly.pdbx_seq_one_letter_code
_entity_poly.pdbx_strand_id
1 'polypeptide(L)'
;MRMSVLSVSITSELQYLQRWRWQPILLLWVNSGPATLKWRKKKIDWQTDGWRDWKVIDWKKEDLFGKKIDHKVLNKIRFALPTLELVKAFYPEATSVGEKTYRNIKLRLLDWNLCRALIMSPRQVACQLRGSMAQAELFNKAVEPLKHTMRSRELTSEALSTDGEANYTSRSKRRRCQSSSSDDEYPVRTEKPMKRRRRVLSSSSEEDVNETRLRRVESMVENLYHLVSGNKENDGSVMNSTWQAPTPTGV
;
A
#
# COMPACT_ATOMS: atom_id res chain seq x y z
N MET A 1 -4.44 -28.14 10.29
CA MET A 1 -3.44 -27.46 9.45
C MET A 1 -2.18 -27.24 10.29
N ARG A 2 -1.04 -27.85 9.95
CA ARG A 2 0.24 -27.60 10.63
C ARG A 2 0.83 -26.31 10.05
N MET A 3 0.82 -25.22 10.81
CA MET A 3 1.55 -24.00 10.43
C MET A 3 3.04 -24.24 10.66
N SER A 4 3.78 -24.41 9.56
CA SER A 4 5.23 -24.50 9.61
C SER A 4 5.75 -23.07 9.76
N VAL A 5 6.28 -22.72 10.93
CA VAL A 5 7.00 -21.46 11.14
C VAL A 5 8.39 -21.66 10.53
N LEU A 6 8.52 -21.37 9.25
CA LEU A 6 9.81 -21.37 8.59
C LEU A 6 10.56 -20.12 9.07
N SER A 7 11.65 -20.34 9.79
CA SER A 7 12.72 -19.35 9.87
C SER A 7 13.30 -19.26 8.46
N VAL A 8 12.78 -18.33 7.66
CA VAL A 8 13.28 -18.10 6.31
C VAL A 8 14.74 -17.71 6.46
N SER A 9 15.63 -18.61 6.06
CA SER A 9 17.03 -18.27 5.84
C SER A 9 17.05 -17.41 4.57
N ILE A 10 16.94 -16.09 4.76
CA ILE A 10 16.86 -15.03 3.73
C ILE A 10 18.09 -15.04 2.77
N THR A 11 19.04 -15.96 2.94
CA THR A 11 20.36 -15.97 2.32
C THR A 11 20.34 -16.27 0.81
N SER A 12 19.44 -17.12 0.30
CA SER A 12 19.42 -17.47 -1.14
C SER A 12 18.65 -16.46 -2.00
N GLU A 13 17.53 -15.92 -1.52
CA GLU A 13 16.82 -14.81 -2.20
C GLU A 13 17.66 -13.52 -2.20
N LEU A 14 18.41 -13.24 -1.12
CA LEU A 14 19.34 -12.11 -1.08
C LEU A 14 20.48 -12.24 -2.09
N GLN A 15 20.98 -13.44 -2.39
CA GLN A 15 22.01 -13.62 -3.42
C GLN A 15 21.48 -13.30 -4.82
N TYR A 16 20.19 -13.56 -5.08
CA TYR A 16 19.55 -13.16 -6.33
C TYR A 16 19.34 -11.65 -6.40
N LEU A 17 18.97 -11.02 -5.28
CA LEU A 17 18.92 -9.55 -5.13
C LEU A 17 20.32 -8.89 -5.14
N GLN A 18 21.40 -9.63 -4.90
CA GLN A 18 22.77 -9.14 -5.09
C GLN A 18 23.18 -9.10 -6.57
N ARG A 19 22.60 -9.97 -7.42
CA ARG A 19 22.93 -10.08 -8.84
C ARG A 19 22.18 -9.09 -9.71
N TRP A 20 20.95 -8.76 -9.35
CA TRP A 20 20.22 -7.59 -9.87
C TRP A 20 20.64 -6.38 -9.03
N ARG A 21 20.74 -5.17 -9.59
CA ARG A 21 21.15 -3.95 -8.86
C ARG A 21 20.17 -3.50 -7.74
N TRP A 22 19.86 -4.36 -6.77
CA TRP A 22 19.11 -4.04 -5.55
C TRP A 22 20.02 -3.70 -4.36
N GLN A 23 21.34 -3.91 -4.49
CA GLN A 23 22.33 -3.27 -3.61
C GLN A 23 22.00 -1.77 -3.44
N PRO A 24 21.79 -0.99 -4.50
CA PRO A 24 21.38 0.39 -4.35
C PRO A 24 19.90 0.60 -4.05
N ILE A 25 18.98 -0.35 -3.91
CA ILE A 25 17.62 -0.01 -3.38
C ILE A 25 17.53 -0.31 -1.88
N LEU A 26 18.33 -1.27 -1.40
CA LEU A 26 18.67 -1.37 0.02
C LEU A 26 19.75 -0.34 0.46
N LEU A 27 20.54 0.25 -0.46
CA LEU A 27 21.57 1.28 -0.17
C LEU A 27 21.25 2.71 -0.67
N LEU A 28 20.41 2.95 -1.70
CA LEU A 28 19.94 4.31 -2.13
C LEU A 28 18.91 4.84 -1.17
N TRP A 29 18.33 3.98 -0.34
CA TRP A 29 17.47 4.39 0.76
C TRP A 29 18.20 5.27 1.80
N VAL A 30 19.52 5.46 1.68
CA VAL A 30 20.34 6.27 2.59
C VAL A 30 21.11 7.41 1.91
N ASN A 31 20.96 7.69 0.61
CA ASN A 31 21.66 8.85 0.03
C ASN A 31 20.90 9.51 -1.11
N SER A 32 20.21 10.61 -0.80
CA SER A 32 19.82 11.63 -1.78
C SER A 32 20.61 12.91 -1.54
N GLY A 33 21.67 13.08 -2.33
CA GLY A 33 22.47 14.29 -2.47
C GLY A 33 23.56 14.09 -3.55
N PRO A 34 23.67 14.94 -4.58
CA PRO A 34 24.45 14.64 -5.78
C PRO A 34 25.89 15.13 -5.67
N ALA A 35 26.85 14.27 -6.04
CA ALA A 35 28.11 14.58 -6.73
C ALA A 35 29.15 13.49 -6.41
N THR A 36 29.66 12.87 -7.48
CA THR A 36 31.00 12.26 -7.62
C THR A 36 31.73 11.93 -6.31
N LEU A 37 31.52 10.75 -5.73
CA LEU A 37 32.30 10.34 -4.56
C LEU A 37 32.63 8.84 -4.55
N LYS A 38 33.94 8.61 -4.41
CA LYS A 38 34.58 7.36 -4.01
C LYS A 38 33.77 6.66 -2.93
N TRP A 39 33.46 5.39 -3.18
CA TRP A 39 32.77 4.47 -2.28
C TRP A 39 33.54 4.31 -0.96
N ARG A 40 33.30 5.18 0.03
CA ARG A 40 33.65 4.88 1.42
C ARG A 40 32.60 3.91 1.96
N LYS A 41 33.01 2.67 2.23
CA LYS A 41 32.26 1.69 3.04
C LYS A 41 31.97 2.30 4.42
N LYS A 42 30.90 3.06 4.57
CA LYS A 42 30.31 3.31 5.88
C LYS A 42 29.44 2.09 6.19
N LYS A 43 29.89 1.30 7.16
CA LYS A 43 29.12 0.24 7.79
C LYS A 43 27.98 0.92 8.53
N ILE A 44 26.83 1.02 7.88
CA ILE A 44 25.60 1.50 8.52
C ILE A 44 25.08 0.30 9.31
N ASP A 45 25.07 0.40 10.63
CA ASP A 45 24.45 -0.59 11.51
C ASP A 45 22.91 -0.40 11.45
N TRP A 46 22.28 -0.65 10.29
CA TRP A 46 20.82 -0.60 10.08
C TRP A 46 20.10 -1.83 10.63
N GLN A 47 20.82 -2.69 11.33
CA GLN A 47 20.26 -3.79 12.08
C GLN A 47 19.50 -3.23 13.29
N THR A 48 18.39 -2.54 13.03
CA THR A 48 17.39 -2.26 14.06
C THR A 48 16.91 -3.63 14.52
N ASP A 49 17.20 -3.96 15.78
CA ASP A 49 17.13 -5.32 16.31
C ASP A 49 15.77 -6.01 16.09
N GLY A 50 14.69 -5.26 15.86
CA GLY A 50 13.35 -5.80 15.68
C GLY A 50 13.02 -6.46 14.32
N TRP A 51 13.80 -6.25 13.25
CA TRP A 51 13.42 -6.82 11.93
C TRP A 51 13.64 -8.34 11.86
N ARG A 52 14.61 -8.85 12.62
CA ARG A 52 14.89 -10.29 12.71
C ARG A 52 13.76 -11.04 13.44
N ASP A 53 13.02 -10.34 14.29
CA ASP A 53 11.91 -10.90 15.06
C ASP A 53 10.60 -10.93 14.26
N TRP A 54 10.57 -10.35 13.05
CA TRP A 54 9.39 -10.34 12.22
C TRP A 54 9.13 -11.74 11.65
N LYS A 55 8.12 -12.39 12.22
CA LYS A 55 7.61 -13.67 11.73
C LYS A 55 6.68 -13.40 10.56
N VAL A 56 7.17 -13.64 9.35
CA VAL A 56 6.35 -13.66 8.15
C VAL A 56 5.92 -15.09 7.91
N ILE A 57 4.62 -15.30 7.70
CA ILE A 57 4.10 -16.60 7.29
C ILE A 57 4.31 -16.72 5.78
N ASP A 58 4.96 -17.78 5.34
CA ASP A 58 5.17 -18.07 3.92
C ASP A 58 3.88 -18.51 3.24
N TRP A 59 3.05 -17.54 2.88
CA TRP A 59 1.82 -17.75 2.13
C TRP A 59 2.08 -17.79 0.64
N LYS A 60 1.65 -18.84 -0.06
CA LYS A 60 1.73 -18.88 -1.52
C LYS A 60 0.82 -17.81 -2.13
N LYS A 61 1.20 -17.32 -3.32
CA LYS A 61 0.43 -16.30 -4.04
C LYS A 61 -0.99 -16.77 -4.32
N GLU A 62 -1.13 -18.05 -4.65
CA GLU A 62 -2.42 -18.70 -4.98
C GLU A 62 -3.33 -18.83 -3.77
N ASP A 63 -2.76 -18.97 -2.57
CA ASP A 63 -3.53 -19.10 -1.33
C ASP A 63 -4.11 -17.74 -0.89
N LEU A 64 -3.37 -16.66 -1.14
CA LEU A 64 -3.79 -15.29 -0.78
C LEU A 64 -4.81 -14.70 -1.76
N PHE A 65 -4.62 -14.95 -3.06
CA PHE A 65 -5.36 -14.25 -4.11
C PHE A 65 -6.14 -15.19 -5.04
N GLY A 66 -6.04 -16.50 -4.85
CA GLY A 66 -6.59 -17.50 -5.75
C GLY A 66 -5.69 -17.79 -6.96
N LYS A 67 -6.09 -18.77 -7.79
CA LYS A 67 -5.34 -19.19 -9.01
C LYS A 67 -5.18 -18.06 -10.04
N LYS A 68 -6.13 -17.11 -10.08
CA LYS A 68 -6.11 -15.95 -10.97
C LYS A 68 -6.38 -14.71 -10.13
N ILE A 69 -5.43 -13.78 -10.15
CA ILE A 69 -5.54 -12.53 -9.39
C ILE A 69 -6.47 -11.59 -10.15
N ASP A 70 -7.59 -11.20 -9.51
CA ASP A 70 -8.48 -10.19 -10.06
C ASP A 70 -7.76 -8.83 -10.16
N HIS A 71 -7.93 -8.15 -11.28
CA HIS A 71 -7.42 -6.81 -11.51
C HIS A 71 -7.91 -5.82 -10.44
N LYS A 72 -9.14 -5.97 -9.95
CA LYS A 72 -9.67 -5.10 -8.88
C LYS A 72 -8.88 -5.25 -7.59
N VAL A 73 -8.48 -6.46 -7.25
CA VAL A 73 -7.66 -6.73 -6.06
C VAL A 73 -6.24 -6.21 -6.28
N LEU A 74 -5.63 -6.49 -7.44
CA LEU A 74 -4.28 -6.03 -7.78
C LEU A 74 -4.14 -4.50 -7.73
N ASN A 75 -5.19 -3.76 -8.10
CA ASN A 75 -5.20 -2.30 -8.04
C ASN A 75 -5.21 -1.78 -6.59
N LYS A 76 -5.88 -2.48 -5.68
CA LYS A 76 -5.90 -2.16 -4.25
C LYS A 76 -4.61 -2.51 -3.53
N ILE A 77 -3.80 -3.41 -4.09
CA ILE A 77 -2.52 -3.81 -3.47
C ILE A 77 -1.57 -2.62 -3.39
N ARG A 78 -1.07 -2.33 -2.18
CA ARG A 78 -0.02 -1.35 -1.91
C ARG A 78 1.16 -2.03 -1.23
N PHE A 79 2.35 -1.83 -1.77
CA PHE A 79 3.61 -2.34 -1.21
C PHE A 79 4.31 -1.24 -0.46
N ALA A 80 4.94 -1.57 0.67
CA ALA A 80 5.83 -0.70 1.45
C ALA A 80 7.17 -0.43 0.73
N LEU A 81 7.12 0.01 -0.53
CA LEU A 81 8.28 0.26 -1.38
C LEU A 81 8.13 1.62 -2.07
N PRO A 82 9.21 2.43 -2.18
CA PRO A 82 9.20 3.67 -2.95
C PRO A 82 8.85 3.39 -4.42
N THR A 83 7.69 3.88 -4.88
CA THR A 83 7.16 3.53 -6.21
C THR A 83 8.05 4.04 -7.34
N LEU A 84 8.66 5.21 -7.17
CA LEU A 84 9.52 5.84 -8.18
C LEU A 84 10.81 5.05 -8.40
N GLU A 85 11.50 4.69 -7.31
CA GLU A 85 12.73 3.90 -7.36
C GLU A 85 12.46 2.51 -7.91
N LEU A 86 11.34 1.92 -7.49
CA LEU A 86 10.89 0.63 -7.98
C LEU A 86 10.75 0.64 -9.51
N VAL A 87 10.07 1.63 -10.07
CA VAL A 87 9.94 1.73 -11.55
C VAL A 87 11.30 1.87 -12.21
N LYS A 88 12.15 2.79 -11.72
CA LYS A 88 13.50 3.01 -12.27
C LYS A 88 14.36 1.75 -12.20
N ALA A 89 14.14 0.89 -11.21
CA ALA A 89 14.82 -0.40 -11.08
C ALA A 89 14.48 -1.37 -12.21
N PHE A 90 13.20 -1.44 -12.60
CA PHE A 90 12.73 -2.32 -13.66
C PHE A 90 12.94 -1.72 -15.06
N TYR A 91 12.78 -0.40 -15.19
CA TYR A 91 12.83 0.34 -16.45
C TYR A 91 13.58 1.67 -16.25
N PRO A 92 14.92 1.66 -16.26
CA PRO A 92 15.72 2.84 -15.94
C PRO A 92 15.55 4.00 -16.93
N GLU A 93 15.17 3.71 -18.16
CA GLU A 93 15.00 4.69 -19.24
C GLU A 93 13.55 5.15 -19.42
N ALA A 94 12.62 4.66 -18.59
CA ALA A 94 11.21 5.00 -18.72
C ALA A 94 10.94 6.43 -18.24
N THR A 95 10.46 7.28 -19.14
CA THR A 95 9.98 8.65 -18.83
C THR A 95 8.54 8.66 -18.32
N SER A 96 7.78 7.59 -18.55
CA SER A 96 6.40 7.45 -18.07
C SER A 96 6.06 5.98 -17.83
N VAL A 97 5.01 5.72 -17.02
CA VAL A 97 4.59 4.35 -16.70
C VAL A 97 3.12 4.14 -17.03
N GLY A 98 2.88 3.31 -18.04
CA GLY A 98 1.54 2.83 -18.37
C GLY A 98 0.97 1.86 -17.33
N GLU A 99 -0.35 1.84 -17.20
CA GLU A 99 -1.10 0.96 -16.28
C GLU A 99 -0.78 -0.53 -16.49
N LYS A 100 -0.62 -0.97 -17.74
CA LYS A 100 -0.26 -2.36 -18.08
C LYS A 100 1.11 -2.73 -17.53
N THR A 101 2.10 -1.86 -17.69
CA THR A 101 3.47 -2.05 -17.20
C THR A 101 3.50 -2.07 -15.67
N TYR A 102 2.80 -1.11 -15.03
CA TYR A 102 2.71 -1.05 -13.58
C TYR A 102 2.06 -2.30 -12.98
N ARG A 103 0.99 -2.81 -13.58
CA ARG A 103 0.37 -4.08 -13.18
C ARG A 103 1.33 -5.26 -13.30
N ASN A 104 2.13 -5.32 -14.37
CA ASN A 104 3.14 -6.38 -14.55
C ASN A 104 4.21 -6.31 -13.45
N ILE A 105 4.69 -5.11 -13.10
CA ILE A 105 5.62 -4.91 -11.98
C ILE A 105 5.00 -5.48 -10.69
N LYS A 106 3.76 -5.13 -10.35
CA LYS A 106 3.09 -5.65 -9.16
C LYS A 106 2.99 -7.18 -9.17
N LEU A 107 2.65 -7.79 -10.32
CA LEU A 107 2.57 -9.24 -10.44
C LEU A 107 3.93 -9.91 -10.19
N ARG A 108 5.02 -9.35 -10.73
CA ARG A 108 6.38 -9.85 -10.47
C ARG A 108 6.78 -9.71 -9.00
N LEU A 109 6.38 -8.62 -8.35
CA LEU A 109 6.62 -8.45 -6.91
C LEU A 109 5.87 -9.49 -6.09
N LEU A 110 4.65 -9.87 -6.47
CA LEU A 110 3.91 -10.91 -5.76
C LEU A 110 4.56 -12.29 -5.84
N ASP A 111 5.41 -12.54 -6.84
CA ASP A 111 6.14 -13.81 -6.93
C ASP A 111 7.22 -13.91 -5.83
N TRP A 112 7.73 -12.78 -5.31
CA TRP A 112 8.78 -12.76 -4.29
C TRP A 112 8.21 -12.78 -2.87
N ASN A 113 8.72 -13.66 -2.00
CA ASN A 113 8.23 -13.79 -0.62
C ASN A 113 8.43 -12.49 0.18
N LEU A 114 9.61 -11.88 0.03
CA LEU A 114 9.92 -10.60 0.68
C LEU A 114 8.92 -9.50 0.30
N CYS A 115 8.58 -9.37 -0.99
CA CYS A 115 7.64 -8.33 -1.43
C CYS A 115 6.21 -8.62 -0.99
N ARG A 116 5.80 -9.89 -0.88
CA ARG A 116 4.53 -10.26 -0.25
C ARG A 116 4.48 -9.80 1.20
N ALA A 117 5.55 -9.99 1.97
CA ALA A 117 5.63 -9.50 3.36
C ALA A 117 5.46 -7.98 3.47
N LEU A 118 5.85 -7.22 2.43
CA LEU A 118 5.75 -5.76 2.38
C LEU A 118 4.37 -5.24 1.96
N ILE A 119 3.37 -6.10 1.79
CA ILE A 119 2.01 -5.66 1.46
C ILE A 119 1.38 -4.96 2.67
N MET A 120 0.92 -3.72 2.46
CA MET A 120 0.24 -2.87 3.44
C MET A 120 -1.28 -2.89 3.28
N SER A 121 -1.77 -2.98 2.05
CA SER A 121 -3.18 -2.96 1.70
C SER A 121 -3.44 -4.01 0.62
N PRO A 122 -4.60 -4.70 0.60
CA PRO A 122 -5.73 -4.60 1.54
C PRO A 122 -5.42 -5.06 2.97
N ARG A 123 -6.12 -4.51 3.97
CA ARG A 123 -5.91 -4.82 5.41
C ARG A 123 -6.07 -6.32 5.69
N GLN A 124 -7.04 -6.97 5.07
CA GLN A 124 -7.31 -8.40 5.27
C GLN A 124 -6.10 -9.26 4.86
N VAL A 125 -5.50 -8.97 3.70
CA VAL A 125 -4.30 -9.67 3.19
C VAL A 125 -3.10 -9.37 4.10
N ALA A 126 -2.95 -8.10 4.52
CA ALA A 126 -1.87 -7.69 5.41
C ALA A 126 -1.94 -8.41 6.79
N CYS A 127 -3.14 -8.60 7.34
CA CYS A 127 -3.36 -9.36 8.57
C CYS A 127 -3.06 -10.85 8.38
N GLN A 128 -3.50 -11.46 7.27
CA GLN A 128 -3.23 -12.88 6.98
C GLN A 128 -1.73 -13.16 6.88
N LEU A 129 -0.98 -12.32 6.15
CA LEU A 129 0.47 -12.45 5.98
C LEU A 129 1.24 -12.43 7.29
N ARG A 130 0.74 -11.65 8.26
CA ARG A 130 1.36 -11.46 9.58
C ARG A 130 0.70 -12.31 10.66
N GLY A 131 -0.29 -13.13 10.32
CA GLY A 131 -1.04 -13.96 11.26
C GLY A 131 -1.93 -13.22 12.27
N SER A 132 -1.77 -11.90 12.47
CA SER A 132 -2.56 -11.12 13.42
C SER A 132 -2.74 -9.67 13.00
N MET A 133 -3.83 -9.05 13.46
CA MET A 133 -4.12 -7.64 13.21
C MET A 133 -3.13 -6.71 13.92
N ALA A 134 -2.76 -7.04 15.17
CA ALA A 134 -1.81 -6.25 15.96
C ALA A 134 -0.43 -6.14 15.27
N GLN A 135 0.08 -7.24 14.70
CA GLN A 135 1.34 -7.21 13.96
C GLN A 135 1.23 -6.41 12.65
N ALA A 136 0.08 -6.45 11.98
CA ALA A 136 -0.17 -5.61 10.80
C ALA A 136 -0.17 -4.11 11.13
N GLU A 137 -0.69 -3.73 12.29
CA GLU A 137 -0.67 -2.35 12.76
C GLU A 137 0.73 -1.90 13.18
N LEU A 138 1.49 -2.74 13.89
CA LEU A 138 2.89 -2.47 14.22
C LEU A 138 3.74 -2.25 12.95
N PHE A 139 3.54 -3.10 11.94
CA PHE A 139 4.19 -2.93 10.65
C PHE A 139 3.80 -1.61 9.96
N ASN A 140 2.50 -1.28 9.94
CA ASN A 140 2.03 -0.05 9.30
C ASN A 140 2.54 1.22 10.01
N LYS A 141 2.75 1.17 11.34
CA LYS A 141 3.43 2.23 12.10
C LYS A 141 4.91 2.31 11.75
N ALA A 142 5.60 1.18 11.64
CA ALA A 142 7.01 1.17 11.25
C ALA A 142 7.25 1.73 9.83
N VAL A 143 6.32 1.50 8.91
CA VAL A 143 6.39 1.99 7.52
C VAL A 143 5.83 3.42 7.38
N GLU A 144 5.20 3.97 8.41
CA GLU A 144 4.58 5.31 8.36
C GLU A 144 5.50 6.43 7.85
N PRO A 145 6.78 6.53 8.29
CA PRO A 145 7.70 7.54 7.79
C PRO A 145 7.92 7.47 6.28
N LEU A 146 7.62 6.33 5.65
CA LEU A 146 7.93 6.03 4.25
C LEU A 146 6.75 6.25 3.32
N LYS A 147 5.54 6.40 3.87
CA LYS A 147 4.30 6.50 3.09
C LYS A 147 4.35 7.62 2.06
N HIS A 148 5.04 8.72 2.33
CA HIS A 148 5.18 9.85 1.40
C HIS A 148 5.99 9.50 0.12
N THR A 149 6.87 8.48 0.19
CA THR A 149 7.63 7.97 -0.97
C THR A 149 6.80 6.98 -1.81
N MET A 150 5.74 6.42 -1.23
CA MET A 150 4.85 5.44 -1.85
C MET A 150 3.76 6.12 -2.67
N ARG A 151 4.16 6.74 -3.78
CA ARG A 151 3.26 7.50 -4.64
C ARG A 151 2.34 6.62 -5.47
N SER A 152 1.21 7.18 -5.92
CA SER A 152 0.36 6.56 -6.93
C SER A 152 1.10 6.42 -8.27
N ARG A 153 0.55 5.62 -9.19
CA ARG A 153 1.15 5.44 -10.51
C ARG A 153 1.15 6.78 -11.27
N GLU A 154 0.07 7.53 -11.20
CA GLU A 154 -0.12 8.82 -11.85
C GLU A 154 0.98 9.80 -11.41
N LEU A 155 1.14 9.96 -10.09
CA LEU A 155 2.17 10.81 -9.49
C LEU A 155 3.59 10.32 -9.79
N THR A 156 3.78 9.00 -9.92
CA THR A 156 5.06 8.42 -10.30
C THR A 156 5.37 8.72 -11.77
N SER A 157 4.38 8.61 -12.65
CA SER A 157 4.55 8.92 -14.06
C SER A 157 4.82 10.41 -14.29
N GLU A 158 4.14 11.28 -13.56
CA GLU A 158 4.40 12.72 -13.57
C GLU A 158 5.83 13.02 -13.08
N ALA A 159 6.24 12.42 -11.96
CA ALA A 159 7.60 12.59 -11.44
C ALA A 159 8.68 12.12 -12.43
N LEU A 160 8.44 11.05 -13.19
CA LEU A 160 9.37 10.56 -14.22
C LEU A 160 9.45 11.50 -15.43
N SER A 161 8.34 12.14 -15.80
CA SER A 161 8.34 13.13 -16.88
C SER A 161 9.14 14.38 -16.49
N THR A 162 8.97 14.88 -15.26
CA THR A 162 9.63 16.11 -14.79
C THR A 162 11.13 15.94 -14.56
N ASP A 163 11.57 14.75 -14.12
CA ASP A 163 12.98 14.46 -13.84
C ASP A 163 13.84 14.50 -15.12
N GLY A 164 13.23 14.31 -16.29
CA GLY A 164 13.86 14.61 -17.57
C GLY A 164 14.17 16.10 -17.70
N GLU A 165 13.17 16.97 -17.54
CA GLU A 165 13.28 18.41 -17.82
C GLU A 165 14.22 19.20 -16.91
N ALA A 166 14.39 18.79 -15.66
CA ALA A 166 15.28 19.44 -14.71
C ALA A 166 16.77 19.33 -15.11
N ASN A 167 17.13 18.35 -15.96
CA ASN A 167 18.52 18.10 -16.32
C ASN A 167 18.98 18.87 -17.58
N TYR A 168 18.09 19.49 -18.35
CA TYR A 168 18.46 20.30 -19.53
C TYR A 168 18.43 21.82 -19.27
N THR A 169 17.71 22.29 -18.25
CA THR A 169 17.47 23.73 -18.03
C THR A 169 18.45 24.39 -17.05
N SER A 170 19.27 23.61 -16.33
CA SER A 170 20.27 24.14 -15.39
C SER A 170 21.56 24.69 -16.04
N ARG A 171 21.67 24.69 -17.38
CA ARG A 171 22.79 25.33 -18.10
C ARG A 171 22.43 26.54 -18.96
N SER A 172 21.16 26.94 -19.04
CA SER A 172 20.74 28.09 -19.85
C SER A 172 20.08 29.20 -19.04
N LYS A 173 20.67 29.54 -17.89
CA LYS A 173 20.35 30.77 -17.14
C LYS A 173 21.57 31.69 -17.06
N ARG A 174 22.15 31.99 -18.23
CA ARG A 174 22.97 33.19 -18.42
C ARG A 174 22.65 33.80 -19.79
N ARG A 175 21.99 34.97 -19.72
CA ARG A 175 21.69 35.92 -20.81
C ARG A 175 20.50 35.43 -21.66
N ARG A 176 19.44 36.20 -21.91
CA ARG A 176 19.45 37.57 -22.45
C ARG A 176 17.99 38.08 -22.60
N CYS A 177 17.74 39.34 -22.21
CA CYS A 177 16.64 40.26 -22.60
C CYS A 177 15.19 39.84 -22.28
N GLN A 178 14.42 40.49 -21.39
CA GLN A 178 13.96 41.89 -21.41
C GLN A 178 13.60 42.41 -22.81
N SER A 179 12.32 42.29 -23.17
CA SER A 179 11.64 43.27 -24.01
C SER A 179 10.13 43.22 -23.76
N SER A 180 9.68 44.28 -23.10
CA SER A 180 8.33 44.82 -23.03
C SER A 180 7.78 45.22 -24.41
N SER A 181 6.46 45.05 -24.60
CA SER A 181 5.53 45.86 -25.42
C SER A 181 4.47 44.91 -25.99
N SER A 182 3.20 45.24 -26.17
CA SER A 182 2.36 46.37 -25.80
C SER A 182 0.93 45.87 -26.02
N ASP A 183 -0.01 46.52 -25.36
CA ASP A 183 -1.45 46.41 -25.56
C ASP A 183 -1.85 46.42 -27.04
N ASP A 184 -2.83 45.60 -27.41
CA ASP A 184 -3.87 46.03 -28.34
C ASP A 184 -5.15 45.20 -28.22
N GLU A 185 -6.22 45.94 -28.47
CA GLU A 185 -7.57 45.80 -27.97
C GLU A 185 -8.51 45.20 -29.03
N TYR A 186 -9.64 44.65 -28.56
CA TYR A 186 -10.99 44.56 -29.17
C TYR A 186 -11.67 43.18 -29.35
N PRO A 187 -13.02 43.15 -29.13
CA PRO A 187 -13.81 41.94 -28.89
C PRO A 187 -14.66 41.54 -30.11
N VAL A 188 -15.02 40.25 -30.22
CA VAL A 188 -16.14 39.83 -31.06
C VAL A 188 -17.06 38.89 -30.30
N ARG A 189 -18.21 39.47 -29.96
CA ARG A 189 -19.41 38.88 -29.39
C ARG A 189 -20.15 38.12 -30.50
N THR A 190 -20.39 36.82 -30.33
CA THR A 190 -21.49 36.13 -31.00
C THR A 190 -22.33 35.37 -29.98
N GLU A 191 -23.50 35.94 -29.73
CA GLU A 191 -24.61 35.29 -29.04
C GLU A 191 -25.25 34.28 -29.99
N LYS A 192 -25.60 33.08 -29.50
CA LYS A 192 -26.99 32.60 -29.52
C LYS A 192 -27.18 31.30 -28.70
N PRO A 193 -28.43 31.05 -28.24
CA PRO A 193 -28.72 30.28 -27.04
C PRO A 193 -29.24 28.87 -27.33
N MET A 194 -28.98 27.92 -26.43
CA MET A 194 -30.00 26.92 -26.13
C MET A 194 -29.79 26.29 -24.74
N LYS A 195 -30.81 26.51 -23.91
CA LYS A 195 -31.01 25.90 -22.59
C LYS A 195 -30.97 24.37 -22.69
N ARG A 196 -30.02 23.75 -21.99
CA ARG A 196 -30.21 22.42 -21.41
C ARG A 196 -29.66 22.42 -20.00
N ARG A 197 -30.53 22.76 -19.05
CA ARG A 197 -30.35 22.51 -17.61
C ARG A 197 -30.15 21.00 -17.42
N ARG A 198 -28.90 20.54 -17.46
CA ARG A 198 -28.55 19.22 -16.95
C ARG A 198 -28.29 19.41 -15.47
N ARG A 199 -29.17 18.85 -14.64
CA ARG A 199 -29.00 18.76 -13.19
C ARG A 199 -27.59 18.22 -12.92
N VAL A 200 -26.79 19.05 -12.28
CA VAL A 200 -25.56 18.63 -11.62
C VAL A 200 -26.01 17.70 -10.50
N LEU A 201 -25.94 16.40 -10.77
CA LEU A 201 -25.94 15.39 -9.72
C LEU A 201 -24.59 15.51 -9.03
N SER A 202 -24.66 15.99 -7.80
CA SER A 202 -23.59 16.06 -6.84
C SER A 202 -22.78 14.78 -6.87
N SER A 203 -21.50 14.89 -7.24
CA SER A 203 -20.49 13.85 -7.04
C SER A 203 -20.27 13.71 -5.53
N SER A 204 -21.19 13.02 -4.87
CA SER A 204 -21.03 12.56 -3.49
C SER A 204 -19.90 11.54 -3.49
N SER A 205 -18.84 11.88 -2.76
CA SER A 205 -17.65 11.05 -2.64
C SER A 205 -18.05 9.64 -2.17
N GLU A 206 -17.57 8.60 -2.86
CA GLU A 206 -17.82 7.21 -2.47
C GLU A 206 -17.21 6.85 -1.09
N GLU A 207 -16.40 7.74 -0.51
CA GLU A 207 -15.83 7.58 0.83
C GLU A 207 -16.88 7.82 1.93
N ASP A 208 -17.80 8.78 1.76
CA ASP A 208 -18.86 9.06 2.74
C ASP A 208 -19.87 7.91 2.91
N VAL A 209 -20.13 7.16 1.83
CA VAL A 209 -21.09 6.04 1.86
C VAL A 209 -20.53 4.85 2.64
N ASN A 210 -19.21 4.65 2.63
CA ASN A 210 -18.58 3.58 3.39
C ASN A 210 -18.46 3.93 4.87
N GLU A 211 -18.23 5.21 5.19
CA GLU A 211 -18.16 5.68 6.58
C GLU A 211 -19.52 5.63 7.29
N THR A 212 -20.60 5.99 6.59
CA THR A 212 -21.97 5.82 7.11
C THR A 212 -22.36 4.35 7.30
N ARG A 213 -21.84 3.42 6.48
CA ARG A 213 -22.05 1.98 6.69
C ARG A 213 -21.29 1.44 7.91
N LEU A 214 -20.05 1.89 8.13
CA LEU A 214 -19.26 1.49 9.30
C LEU A 214 -19.91 1.97 10.60
N ARG A 215 -20.32 3.24 10.68
CA ARG A 215 -21.03 3.77 11.86
C ARG A 215 -22.32 3.01 12.18
N ARG A 216 -23.04 2.53 11.16
CA ARG A 216 -24.27 1.74 11.35
C ARG A 216 -23.98 0.36 11.94
N VAL A 217 -22.87 -0.26 11.53
CA VAL A 217 -22.45 -1.56 12.06
C VAL A 217 -21.95 -1.40 13.49
N GLU A 218 -21.18 -0.35 13.79
CA GLU A 218 -20.72 -0.04 15.15
C GLU A 218 -21.90 0.16 16.11
N SER A 219 -22.91 0.93 15.72
CA SER A 219 -24.13 1.12 16.52
C SER A 219 -24.91 -0.18 16.74
N MET A 220 -24.97 -1.08 15.76
CA MET A 220 -25.58 -2.40 15.96
C MET A 220 -24.81 -3.26 16.95
N VAL A 221 -23.47 -3.22 16.92
CA VAL A 221 -22.61 -3.97 17.85
C VAL A 221 -22.75 -3.44 19.28
N GLU A 222 -22.79 -2.13 19.47
CA GLU A 222 -23.01 -1.51 20.78
C GLU A 222 -24.37 -1.90 21.38
N ASN A 223 -25.44 -1.86 20.56
CA ASN A 223 -26.76 -2.31 21.00
C ASN A 223 -26.76 -3.80 21.40
N LEU A 224 -26.05 -4.65 20.65
CA LEU A 224 -25.93 -6.07 20.96
C LEU A 224 -25.17 -6.29 22.28
N TYR A 225 -24.11 -5.51 22.52
CA TYR A 225 -23.34 -5.57 23.75
C TYR A 225 -24.19 -5.17 24.97
N HIS A 226 -25.01 -4.12 24.86
CA HIS A 226 -25.95 -3.74 25.92
C HIS A 226 -27.01 -4.81 26.19
N LEU A 227 -27.54 -5.44 25.14
CA LEU A 227 -28.56 -6.47 25.27
C LEU A 227 -28.03 -7.75 25.93
N VAL A 228 -26.78 -8.13 25.64
CA VAL A 228 -26.12 -9.28 26.28
C VAL A 228 -25.66 -8.95 27.70
N SER A 229 -25.21 -7.72 27.95
CA SER A 229 -24.72 -7.31 29.28
C SER A 229 -25.87 -7.08 30.27
N GLY A 230 -27.03 -6.60 29.80
CA GLY A 230 -28.20 -6.38 30.65
C GLY A 230 -28.84 -7.66 31.20
N ASN A 231 -28.61 -8.81 30.56
CA ASN A 231 -29.11 -10.10 31.05
C ASN A 231 -28.24 -10.71 32.17
N LYS A 232 -27.11 -10.11 32.52
CA LYS A 232 -26.15 -10.69 33.46
C LYS A 232 -26.45 -10.39 34.93
N GLU A 233 -27.40 -9.50 35.21
CA GLU A 233 -27.74 -9.09 36.58
C GLU A 233 -28.96 -9.81 37.18
N ASN A 234 -29.60 -10.73 36.44
CA ASN A 234 -30.84 -11.40 36.92
C ASN A 234 -30.70 -12.88 37.30
N ASP A 235 -29.50 -13.47 37.23
CA ASP A 235 -29.26 -14.88 37.61
C ASP A 235 -28.81 -15.05 39.08
N GLY A 236 -29.36 -14.23 39.96
CA GLY A 236 -29.24 -14.38 41.41
C GLY A 236 -30.22 -15.38 42.01
N SER A 237 -30.62 -16.45 41.32
CA SER A 237 -31.34 -17.59 41.91
C SER A 237 -31.62 -18.70 40.89
N VAL A 238 -30.68 -19.62 40.64
CA VAL A 238 -31.04 -20.93 40.09
C VAL A 238 -30.25 -22.05 40.75
N MET A 239 -30.98 -22.76 41.60
CA MET A 239 -30.88 -24.17 41.96
C MET A 239 -30.03 -25.05 41.04
N ASN A 240 -29.18 -25.86 41.67
CA ASN A 240 -28.39 -26.95 41.10
C ASN A 240 -29.23 -27.93 40.25
N SER A 241 -29.44 -27.65 38.97
CA SER A 241 -29.93 -28.65 38.01
C SER A 241 -28.76 -29.49 37.52
N THR A 242 -28.54 -30.59 38.23
CA THR A 242 -27.62 -31.67 37.86
C THR A 242 -28.13 -32.30 36.56
N TRP A 243 -27.43 -32.07 35.47
CA TRP A 243 -27.63 -32.80 34.21
C TRP A 243 -27.23 -34.27 34.43
N GLN A 244 -28.22 -35.15 34.57
CA GLN A 244 -28.00 -36.60 34.47
C GLN A 244 -28.18 -37.02 33.01
N ALA A 245 -27.16 -37.68 32.47
CA ALA A 245 -27.21 -38.27 31.14
C ALA A 245 -28.12 -39.51 31.14
N PRO A 246 -28.96 -39.71 30.10
CA PRO A 246 -29.79 -40.90 29.99
C PRO A 246 -28.90 -42.13 29.77
N THR A 247 -29.00 -43.10 30.67
CA THR A 247 -28.34 -44.40 30.56
C THR A 247 -28.98 -45.24 29.46
N PRO A 248 -28.17 -45.93 28.62
CA PRO A 248 -28.69 -46.80 27.58
C PRO A 248 -29.31 -48.07 28.20
N THR A 249 -30.62 -48.25 28.02
CA THR A 249 -31.29 -49.52 28.30
C THR A 249 -30.95 -50.52 27.19
N GLY A 250 -30.18 -51.55 27.52
CA GLY A 250 -30.08 -52.76 26.71
C GLY A 250 -31.30 -53.66 26.95
N VAL A 251 -31.91 -54.16 25.88
CA VAL A 251 -31.92 -55.56 25.38
C VAL A 251 -32.75 -55.55 24.09
#